data_AF-A0A3D5LNR6-F1
#
_entry.id   AF-A0A3D5LNR6-F1
#
_cell.length_a   1.000
_cell.length_b   1.000
_cell.length_c   1.000
_cell.angle_alpha   90.00
_cell.angle_beta   90.00
_cell.angle_gamma   90.00
#
_symmetry.space_group_name_H-M   'P 1'
#
loop_
_entity.id
_entity.type
_entity.pdbx_description
1 polymer ?
#
loop_
_entity_poly.entity_id
_entity_poly.type
_entity_poly.pdbx_seq_one_letter_code
_entity_poly.pdbx_strand_id
1 'polypeptide(L)' 'MLDDLMEFRWIENPEKLGERLFTFDGITIFNLFKDYPYKLTPEQKEIFDKKNPYWAEFFKDRIYEKK' A
#
# COMPACT_ATOMS: atom_id res chain seq x y z
N MET A 1 -12.46 12.62 9.44
CA MET A 1 -11.92 13.16 8.16
C MET A 1 -11.93 12.05 7.11
N LEU A 2 -11.61 12.27 5.83
CA LEU A 2 -11.64 11.21 4.80
C LEU A 2 -10.78 9.98 5.18
N ASP A 3 -9.79 10.24 6.02
CA ASP A 3 -8.85 9.34 6.68
C ASP A 3 -9.56 8.21 7.46
N ASP A 4 -10.74 8.48 8.03
CA ASP A 4 -11.51 7.51 8.84
C ASP A 4 -12.29 6.51 7.98
N LEU A 5 -12.48 6.79 6.68
CA LEU A 5 -13.19 5.90 5.75
C LEU A 5 -12.24 4.95 4.99
N MET A 6 -10.94 5.28 4.91
CA MET A 6 -9.94 4.43 4.26
C MET A 6 -9.27 3.50 5.28
N GLU A 7 -9.67 2.23 5.27
CA GLU A 7 -9.12 1.22 6.16
C GLU A 7 -8.07 0.37 5.44
N PHE A 8 -6.79 0.67 5.70
CA PHE A 8 -5.68 -0.17 5.26
C PHE A 8 -5.78 -1.57 5.89
N ARG A 9 -5.76 -2.61 5.05
CA ARG A 9 -5.75 -4.01 5.48
C ARG A 9 -4.81 -4.84 4.60
N TRP A 10 -4.10 -5.79 5.21
CA TRP A 10 -3.39 -6.85 4.48
C TRP A 10 -4.39 -7.90 3.99
N ILE A 11 -4.15 -8.44 2.80
CA ILE A 11 -4.93 -9.51 2.18
C ILE A 11 -4.03 -10.73 2.00
N GLU A 12 -4.52 -11.88 2.45
CA GLU A 12 -3.84 -13.16 2.28
C GLU A 12 -4.30 -13.85 0.99
N ASN A 13 -3.36 -14.40 0.25
CA ASN A 13 -3.63 -15.26 -0.91
C ASN A 13 -2.85 -16.57 -0.75
N PRO A 14 -3.46 -17.63 -0.19
CA PRO A 14 -2.74 -18.87 0.11
C PRO A 14 -2.31 -19.64 -1.14
N GLU A 15 -2.87 -19.33 -2.31
CA GLU A 15 -2.54 -20.04 -3.56
C GLU A 15 -1.27 -19.54 -4.23
N LYS A 16 -0.75 -18.37 -3.83
CA LYS A 16 0.41 -17.75 -4.48
C LYS A 16 1.49 -17.35 -3.49
N LEU A 17 2.67 -17.92 -3.69
CA LEU A 17 3.88 -17.54 -2.98
C LEU A 17 4.49 -16.27 -3.57
N GLY A 18 5.04 -15.42 -2.70
CA GLY A 18 5.75 -14.20 -3.10
C GLY A 18 4.88 -12.97 -3.32
N GLU A 19 3.56 -13.08 -3.15
CA GLU A 19 2.67 -11.92 -3.12
C GLU A 19 2.56 -11.34 -1.71
N ARG A 20 2.46 -10.02 -1.62
CA ARG A 20 2.14 -9.31 -0.37
C ARG A 20 1.10 -8.25 -0.69
N LEU A 21 -0.16 -8.58 -0.45
CA LEU A 21 -1.31 -7.85 -0.98
C LEU A 21 -1.95 -6.97 0.10
N PHE A 22 -2.44 -5.80 -0.28
CA PHE A 22 -3.14 -4.89 0.64
C PHE A 22 -4.24 -4.10 -0.08
N THR A 23 -5.13 -3.49 0.70
CA THR A 23 -6.26 -2.68 0.23
C THR A 23 -6.55 -1.53 1.18
N PHE A 24 -7.22 -0.48 0.70
CA PHE A 24 -7.73 0.63 1.50
C PHE A 24 -9.28 0.70 1.54
N ASP A 25 -9.94 -0.05 0.65
CA ASP A 25 -11.39 -0.01 0.43
C ASP A 25 -12.03 -1.42 0.42
N GLY A 26 -11.22 -2.49 0.43
CA GLY A 26 -11.69 -3.86 0.29
C GLY A 26 -12.04 -4.29 -1.14
N ILE A 27 -11.90 -3.40 -2.12
CA ILE A 27 -12.26 -3.64 -3.53
C ILE A 27 -10.99 -3.61 -4.38
N THR A 28 -10.17 -2.58 -4.21
CA THR A 28 -8.92 -2.38 -4.93
C THR A 28 -7.79 -3.09 -4.20
N ILE A 29 -7.19 -4.10 -4.84
CA ILE A 29 -6.06 -4.86 -4.30
C ILE A 29 -4.75 -4.39 -4.93
N PHE A 30 -3.79 -4.06 -4.09
CA PHE A 30 -2.43 -3.68 -4.46
C PHE A 30 -1.44 -4.77 -4.07
N ASN A 31 -0.39 -4.96 -4.87
CA ASN A 31 0.76 -5.78 -4.52
C ASN A 31 1.91 -4.88 -4.05
N LEU A 32 2.41 -5.08 -2.83
CA LEU A 32 3.49 -4.30 -2.22
C LEU A 32 4.72 -4.17 -3.11
N PHE A 33 5.16 -5.27 -3.72
CA PHE A 33 6.41 -5.28 -4.46
C PHE A 33 6.29 -4.61 -5.82
N LYS A 34 5.11 -4.69 -6.44
CA LYS A 34 4.84 -4.18 -7.80
C LYS A 34 4.26 -2.77 -7.81
N ASP A 35 3.36 -2.48 -6.88
CA ASP A 35 2.46 -1.32 -6.95
C ASP A 35 2.83 -0.21 -5.98
N TYR A 36 3.46 -0.52 -4.83
CA TYR A 36 3.94 0.50 -3.90
C TYR A 36 5.33 1.04 -4.31
N PRO A 37 5.57 2.36 -4.30
CA PRO A 37 4.61 3.42 -4.03
C PRO A 37 3.85 3.90 -5.29
N TYR A 38 4.25 3.45 -6.48
CA TYR A 38 3.92 4.04 -7.78
C TYR A 38 2.43 4.13 -8.16
N LYS A 39 1.58 3.26 -7.60
CA LYS A 39 0.14 3.23 -7.91
C LYS A 39 -0.74 3.87 -6.85
N LEU A 40 -0.16 4.34 -5.75
CA LEU A 40 -0.93 4.94 -4.67
C LEU A 40 -1.20 6.41 -4.96
N THR A 41 -2.37 6.90 -4.55
CA THR A 41 -2.56 8.36 -4.41
C THR A 41 -1.68 8.89 -3.27
N PRO A 42 -1.42 10.21 -3.20
CA PRO A 42 -0.65 10.79 -2.09
C PRO A 42 -1.24 10.44 -0.72
N GLU A 43 -2.56 10.47 -0.59
CA GLU A 43 -3.28 10.17 0.65
C GLU A 43 -3.14 8.69 1.02
N GLN A 44 -3.29 7.77 0.04
CA GLN A 44 -3.08 6.34 0.26
C GLN A 44 -1.64 6.03 0.67
N LYS A 45 -0.66 6.70 0.04
CA LYS A 45 0.75 6.55 0.40
C LYS A 45 1.00 7.04 1.83
N GLU A 46 0.47 8.20 2.20
CA GLU A 46 0.61 8.73 3.56
C GLU A 46 0.01 7.76 4.61
N ILE A 47 -1.17 7.22 4.35
CA ILE A 47 -1.80 6.22 5.22
C ILE A 47 -0.93 4.95 5.30
N PHE A 48 -0.44 4.47 4.15
CA PHE A 48 0.43 3.29 4.10
C PHE A 48 1.70 3.51 4.92
N ASP A 49 2.39 4.62 4.72
CA ASP A 49 3.67 4.95 5.36
C ASP A 49 3.53 5.05 6.88
N LYS A 50 2.46 5.71 7.35
CA LYS A 50 2.14 5.81 8.79
C LYS A 50 1.88 4.45 9.42
N LYS A 51 1.17 3.55 8.73
CA LYS A 51 0.83 2.22 9.25
C LYS A 51 1.95 1.18 9.08
N ASN A 52 2.81 1.36 8.09
CA ASN A 52 3.84 0.39 7.70
C ASN A 52 5.23 1.05 7.59
N PRO A 53 5.74 1.65 8.67
CA PRO A 53 6.97 2.45 8.62
C PRO A 53 8.19 1.66 8.15
N TYR A 54 8.27 0.36 8.49
CA TYR A 54 9.34 -0.51 7.99
C TYR A 54 9.34 -0.59 6.45
N TRP A 55 8.17 -0.78 5.83
CA TRP A 55 8.08 -0.90 4.38
C TRP A 55 8.31 0.44 3.68
N ALA A 56 7.88 1.53 4.30
CA ALA A 56 8.18 2.87 3.82
C ALA A 56 9.69 3.11 3.78
N GLU A 57 10.41 2.77 4.86
CA GLU A 57 11.86 2.91 4.95
C GLU A 57 12.58 1.94 4.00
N PHE A 58 12.18 0.67 3.95
CA PHE A 58 12.79 -0.34 3.09
C PHE A 58 12.75 0.03 1.60
N PHE A 59 11.69 0.71 1.17
CA PHE A 59 11.48 1.13 -0.21
C PHE A 59 11.69 2.63 -0.43
N LYS A 60 12.38 3.34 0.47
CA LYS A 60 12.56 4.80 0.36
C LYS A 60 13.24 5.25 -0.94
N ASP A 61 14.04 4.38 -1.54
CA ASP A 61 14.74 4.65 -2.81
C ASP A 61 13.83 4.49 -4.04
N ARG A 62 12.60 4.00 -3.88
CA ARG A 62 11.58 4.00 -4.94
C ARG A 62 11.03 5.42 -5.10
N ILE A 63 11.36 6.06 -6.21
CA ILE A 63 10.86 7.41 -6.51
C ILE A 63 9.34 7.36 -6.68
N TYR A 64 8.62 8.05 -5.79
CA TYR A 64 7.19 8.26 -5.95
C TYR A 64 6.94 9.42 -6.91
N GLU A 65 6.40 9.11 -8.09
CA GLU A 65 5.90 10.11 -9.02
C GLU A 65 4.41 10.34 -8.77
N LYS A 66 4.06 11.54 -8.29
CA LYS A 66 2.68 11.97 -8.12
C LYS A 66 2.03 12.05 -9.52
N LYS A 67 1.13 11.12 -9.82
CA LYS A 67 0.29 11.18 -11.03
C LYS A 67 -0.84 12.19 -10.89
#